data_AF-A0A8J3DXF3-F1
#
_entry.id   AF-A0A8J3DXF3-F1
#
_cell.length_a   1.000
_cell.length_b   1.000
_cell.length_c   1.000
_cell.angle_alpha   90.00
_cell.angle_beta   90.00
_cell.angle_gamma   90.00
#
_symmetry.space_group_name_H-M   'P 1'
#
loop_
_entity.id
_entity.type
_entity.pdbx_description
1 polymer ?
#
loop_
_entity_poly.entity_id
_entity_poly.type
_entity_poly.pdbx_seq_one_letter_code
_entity_poly.pdbx_strand_id
1 'polypeptide(L)' 'MQQTIENPMVLAPIPESKVIDNCACGCGEEIVEGYEYIYMDGYWFADYPCLMRYIGADWRGA' A
#
# COMPACT_ATOMS: atom_id res chain seq x y z
N MET A 1 15.82 15.23 44.54
CA MET A 1 15.38 13.95 43.95
C MET A 1 15.01 14.25 42.50
N GLN A 2 15.88 13.91 41.55
CA GLN A 2 15.65 14.18 40.13
C GLN A 2 14.81 13.02 39.58
N GLN A 3 13.58 13.30 39.14
CA GLN A 3 12.79 12.35 38.37
C GLN A 3 13.33 12.42 36.94
N THR A 4 14.11 11.42 36.54
CA THR A 4 14.44 11.18 35.14
C THR A 4 13.16 10.78 34.43
N ILE A 5 12.62 11.69 33.63
CA ILE A 5 11.48 11.44 32.75
C ILE A 5 12.00 10.52 31.66
N GLU A 6 11.88 9.22 31.89
CA GLU A 6 12.16 8.19 30.89
C GLU A 6 11.21 8.41 29.71
N ASN A 7 11.79 8.81 28.59
CA ASN A 7 11.08 9.21 27.38
C ASN A 7 10.23 8.03 26.87
N PRO A 8 8.88 8.11 26.91
CA PRO A 8 8.00 7.02 26.51
C PRO A 8 7.98 6.76 25.00
N MET A 9 8.69 7.58 24.20
CA MET A 9 8.88 7.38 22.77
C MET A 9 10.08 6.47 22.50
N VAL A 10 10.10 5.26 23.07
CA VAL A 10 10.94 4.20 22.49
C VAL A 10 10.32 3.89 21.14
N LEU A 11 10.90 4.48 20.08
CA LEU A 11 10.58 4.18 18.70
C LEU A 11 10.74 2.67 18.52
N ALA A 12 9.63 1.93 18.60
CA ALA A 12 9.61 0.55 18.14
C ALA A 12 10.16 0.57 16.71
N PRO A 13 11.02 -0.40 16.33
CA PRO A 13 11.48 -0.50 14.96
C PRO A 13 10.24 -0.54 14.06
N ILE A 14 10.12 0.45 13.18
CA ILE A 14 9.06 0.48 12.17
C ILE A 14 9.29 -0.79 11.35
N PRO A 15 8.32 -1.71 11.25
CA PRO A 15 8.49 -2.88 10.41
C PRO A 15 8.88 -2.40 9.01
N GLU A 16 9.98 -2.92 8.48
CA GLU A 16 10.46 -2.53 7.16
C GLU A 16 9.33 -2.78 6.16
N SER A 17 8.85 -1.69 5.55
CA SER A 17 7.79 -1.74 4.55
C SER A 17 8.24 -2.62 3.38
N LYS A 18 7.56 -3.75 3.18
CA LYS A 18 7.87 -4.68 2.10
C LYS A 18 6.96 -4.42 0.90
N VAL A 19 7.53 -4.09 -0.24
CA VAL A 19 6.80 -4.02 -1.51
C VAL A 19 6.43 -5.44 -1.94
N ILE A 20 5.15 -5.69 -2.19
CA ILE A 20 4.62 -6.99 -2.62
C ILE A 20 4.32 -7.04 -4.11
N ASP A 21 3.91 -5.92 -4.71
CA ASP A 21 3.69 -5.80 -6.15
C ASP A 21 3.64 -4.32 -6.58
N ASN A 22 3.36 -4.06 -7.85
CA ASN A 22 3.03 -2.75 -8.40
C ASN A 22 1.55 -2.68 -8.80
N CYS A 23 0.98 -1.49 -8.76
CA CYS A 23 -0.41 -1.26 -9.12
C CYS A 23 -0.68 -1.64 -10.59
N ALA A 24 -1.59 -2.59 -10.79
CA ALA A 24 -1.91 -3.17 -12.10
C ALA A 24 -2.52 -2.17 -13.10
N CYS A 25 -3.04 -1.03 -12.64
CA CYS A 25 -3.54 0.01 -13.53
C CYS A 25 -2.44 0.72 -14.34
N GLY A 26 -1.16 0.51 -13.98
CA GLY A 26 0.00 1.09 -14.65
C GLY A 26 0.35 2.52 -14.20
N CYS A 27 -0.15 2.98 -13.05
CA CYS A 27 0.22 4.29 -12.49
C CYS A 27 1.65 4.33 -11.93
N GLY A 28 2.25 3.17 -11.67
CA GLY A 28 3.59 3.04 -11.07
C GLY A 28 3.63 3.11 -9.55
N GLU A 29 2.47 3.08 -8.88
CA GLU A 29 2.42 2.98 -7.41
C GLU A 29 2.81 1.58 -6.93
N GLU A 30 3.60 1.53 -5.87
CA GLU A 30 4.02 0.31 -5.20
C GLU A 30 2.96 -0.15 -4.19
N ILE A 31 2.67 -1.44 -4.17
CA ILE A 31 1.77 -2.07 -3.21
C ILE A 31 2.63 -2.57 -2.06
N VAL A 32 2.40 -2.03 -0.87
CA VAL A 32 3.22 -2.28 0.31
C VAL A 32 2.43 -3.13 1.31
N GLU A 33 3.07 -4.19 1.82
CA GLU A 33 2.51 -5.05 2.86
C GLU A 33 2.14 -4.22 4.11
N GLY A 34 0.91 -4.38 4.58
CA GLY A 34 0.39 -3.66 5.75
C GLY A 34 -0.24 -2.29 5.46
N TYR A 35 -0.20 -1.80 4.21
CA TYR A 35 -0.94 -0.62 3.78
C TYR A 35 -2.29 -1.01 3.15
N GLU A 36 -3.17 -0.03 2.96
CA GLU A 36 -4.44 -0.25 2.27
C GLU A 36 -4.21 -0.48 0.77
N TYR A 37 -4.83 -1.53 0.24
CA TYR A 37 -4.80 -1.89 -1.18
C TYR A 37 -6.04 -2.73 -1.51
N ILE A 38 -6.30 -2.91 -2.80
CA ILE A 38 -7.37 -3.78 -3.30
C ILE A 38 -6.74 -4.93 -4.07
N TYR A 39 -7.18 -6.15 -3.78
CA TYR A 39 -6.82 -7.34 -4.55
C TYR A 39 -8.05 -7.88 -5.28
N MET A 40 -8.01 -7.95 -6.60
CA MET A 40 -9.12 -8.42 -7.43
C MET A 40 -8.59 -9.22 -8.62
N ASP A 41 -9.14 -10.41 -8.85
CA ASP A 41 -8.84 -11.29 -9.99
C ASP A 41 -7.33 -11.56 -10.23
N GLY A 42 -6.55 -11.62 -9.16
CA GLY A 42 -5.11 -11.85 -9.24
C GLY A 42 -4.26 -10.59 -9.35
N TYR A 43 -4.88 -9.42 -9.43
CA TYR A 43 -4.22 -8.12 -9.59
C TYR A 43 -4.31 -7.26 -8.32
N TRP A 44 -3.27 -6.48 -8.07
CA TRP A 44 -3.21 -5.53 -6.97
C TRP A 44 -3.44 -4.10 -7.45
N PHE A 45 -4.19 -3.33 -6.68
CA PHE A 45 -4.51 -1.93 -6.97
C PHE A 45 -4.25 -1.08 -5.73
N ALA A 46 -3.62 0.08 -5.94
CA ALA A 46 -3.36 1.03 -4.86
C ALA A 46 -4.68 1.58 -4.28
N ASP A 47 -5.68 1.83 -5.14
CA ASP A 47 -6.97 2.37 -4.74
C ASP A 47 -8.11 1.99 -5.70
N TYR A 48 -9.32 2.42 -5.35
CA TYR A 48 -10.53 2.20 -6.16
C TYR A 48 -10.48 2.90 -7.53
N PRO A 49 -10.01 4.16 -7.67
CA PRO A 49 -9.73 4.76 -8.98
C PRO A 49 -8.83 3.91 -9.89
N CYS A 50 -7.76 3.31 -9.36
CA CYS A 50 -6.87 2.42 -10.10
C CYS A 50 -7.60 1.17 -10.59
N LEU A 51 -8.41 0.56 -9.72
CA LEU A 51 -9.27 -0.57 -10.07
C LEU A 51 -10.22 -0.22 -11.22
N MET A 52 -10.95 0.90 -11.10
CA MET A 52 -11.91 1.33 -12.11
C MET A 52 -11.25 1.68 -13.43
N ARG A 53 -10.04 2.25 -13.39
CA ARG A 53 -9.24 2.53 -14.60
C ARG A 53 -8.84 1.23 -15.30
N TYR A 54 -8.42 0.23 -14.53
CA TYR A 54 -8.05 -1.08 -15.07
C TYR A 54 -9.24 -1.78 -15.73
N ILE A 55 -10.37 -1.92 -15.02
CA ILE A 55 -11.60 -2.50 -15.57
C ILE A 55 -12.05 -1.71 -16.81
N GLY A 56 -12.06 -0.37 -16.75
CA GLY A 56 -12.46 0.47 -17.87
C GLY A 56 -11.52 0.39 -19.08
N ALA A 57 -10.24 0.08 -18.88
CA ALA A 57 -9.28 -0.17 -19.96
C ALA A 57 -9.50 -1.54 -20.59
N ASP A 58 -9.72 -2.57 -19.78
CA ASP A 58 -10.01 -3.94 -20.26
C ASP A 58 -11.30 -3.97 -21.11
N TRP A 59 -12.33 -3.26 -20.67
CA TRP A 59 -13.58 -3.07 -21.44
C TRP A 59 -13.42 -2.34 -22.78
N ARG A 60 -12.34 -1.58 -22.99
CA ARG A 60 -12.05 -0.94 -24.29
C ARG A 60 -11.22 -1.84 -25.21
N GLY A 61 -10.62 -2.90 -24.66
CA GLY A 61 -9.79 -3.86 -25.39
C GLY A 61 -10.48 -5.19 -25.72
N ALA A 62 -11.68 -5.44 -25.20
CA ALA A 62 -12.50 -6.63 -25.41
C ALA A 62 -13.51 -6.48 -26.57
#